data_AF-W2YNJ1-F1
#
_entry.id   AF-W2YNJ1-F1
#
_cell.length_a   1.000
_cell.length_b   1.000
_cell.length_c   1.000
_cell.angle_alpha   90.00
_cell.angle_beta   90.00
_cell.angle_gamma   90.00
#
_symmetry.space_group_name_H-M   'P 1'
#
loop_
_entity.id
_entity.type
_entity.pdbx_description
1 polymer ?
#
loop_
_entity_poly.entity_id
_entity_poly.type
_entity_poly.pdbx_seq_one_letter_code
_entity_poly.pdbx_strand_id
1 'polypeptide(L)'
;MPFYTLEDAKISFNIFCCFCGIGSLSMPSNYARAGPIYATIALLLMAFVNVYATVALSKVMLVTPKSVKTFSDVGGWVFGTTGRYAVMISQLLVCLLMPCAFLVLGSMLLDVLFPDAFSQIFWMIFMAVT
;
A
#
# COMPACT_ATOMS: atom_id res chain seq x y z
N MET A 1 30.82 -5.42 0.80
CA MET A 1 29.46 -5.63 1.35
C MET A 1 28.73 -6.52 0.34
N PRO A 2 28.16 -7.66 0.73
CA PRO A 2 27.42 -8.50 -0.21
C PRO A 2 26.25 -7.68 -0.77
N PHE A 3 26.18 -7.60 -2.10
CA PHE A 3 25.28 -6.67 -2.80
C PHE A 3 23.81 -7.11 -2.75
N TYR A 4 23.52 -8.33 -2.29
CA TYR A 4 22.18 -8.86 -2.15
C TYR A 4 22.21 -10.09 -1.22
N THR A 5 21.64 -9.97 -0.02
CA THR A 5 21.49 -11.09 0.91
C THR A 5 20.15 -11.81 0.71
N LEU A 6 20.00 -13.01 1.26
CA LEU A 6 18.70 -13.69 1.27
C LEU A 6 17.62 -12.92 2.04
N GLU A 7 18.01 -12.10 3.02
CA GLU A 7 17.06 -11.24 3.74
C GLU A 7 16.54 -10.12 2.82
N ASP A 8 17.42 -9.50 2.03
CA ASP A 8 17.05 -8.47 1.05
C ASP A 8 16.09 -9.02 -0.01
N ALA A 9 16.28 -10.29 -0.41
CA ALA A 9 15.38 -10.97 -1.34
C ALA A 9 13.97 -11.16 -0.76
N LYS A 10 13.86 -11.56 0.50
CA LYS A 10 12.56 -11.73 1.19
C LYS A 10 11.82 -10.39 1.34
N ILE A 11 12.55 -9.33 1.67
CA ILE A 11 11.99 -7.97 1.81
C ILE A 11 11.50 -7.48 0.44
N SER A 12 12.30 -7.65 -0.60
CA SER A 12 11.94 -7.25 -1.97
C SER A 12 10.71 -8.00 -2.48
N PHE A 13 10.61 -9.30 -2.19
CA PHE A 13 9.41 -10.10 -2.54
C PHE A 13 8.16 -9.62 -1.80
N ASN A 14 8.27 -9.29 -0.51
CA ASN A 14 7.14 -8.78 0.25
C ASN A 14 6.64 -7.44 -0.31
N ILE A 15 7.56 -6.52 -0.63
CA ILE A 15 7.21 -5.23 -1.27
C ILE A 15 6.50 -5.46 -2.61
N PHE A 16 6.97 -6.41 -3.41
CA PHE A 16 6.33 -6.77 -4.68
C PHE A 16 4.91 -7.32 -4.47
N CYS A 17 4.72 -8.19 -3.48
CA CYS A 17 3.41 -8.72 -3.12
C CYS A 17 2.43 -7.60 -2.71
N CYS A 18 2.90 -6.65 -1.89
CA CYS A 18 2.11 -5.48 -1.51
C CYS A 18 1.68 -4.62 -2.72
N PHE A 19 2.57 -4.45 -3.70
CA PHE A 19 2.27 -3.66 -4.91
C PHE A 19 1.27 -4.38 -5.83
N CYS A 20 1.43 -5.68 -6.02
CA CYS A 20 0.62 -6.46 -6.95
C CYS A 20 -0.83 -6.69 -6.49
N GLY A 21 -1.16 -6.39 -5.23
CA GLY A 21 -2.49 -6.58 -4.68
C GLY A 21 -3.49 -5.51 -5.12
N ILE A 22 -3.88 -4.67 -4.16
CA ILE A 22 -5.01 -3.73 -4.30
C ILE A 22 -4.84 -2.72 -5.43
N GLY A 23 -3.59 -2.31 -5.69
CA GLY A 23 -3.25 -1.34 -6.71
C GLY A 23 -3.71 -1.84 -8.07
N SER A 24 -3.28 -3.05 -8.45
CA SER A 24 -3.64 -3.72 -9.69
C SER A 24 -5.15 -3.89 -9.88
N LEU A 25 -5.88 -4.26 -8.82
CA LEU A 25 -7.33 -4.46 -8.89
C LEU A 25 -8.09 -3.15 -9.18
N SER A 26 -7.58 -2.02 -8.68
CA SER A 26 -8.22 -0.70 -8.87
C SER A 26 -7.85 -0.04 -10.21
N MET A 27 -6.74 -0.42 -10.85
CA MET A 27 -6.24 0.24 -12.06
C MET A 27 -7.23 0.27 -13.22
N PRO A 28 -7.93 -0.84 -13.59
CA PRO A 28 -8.85 -0.82 -14.72
C PRO A 28 -9.99 0.19 -14.54
N SER A 29 -10.56 0.24 -13.33
CA SER A 29 -11.63 1.20 -12.98
C SER A 29 -11.13 2.65 -13.03
N ASN A 30 -9.92 2.91 -12.53
CA ASN A 30 -9.31 4.24 -12.58
C ASN A 30 -9.02 4.68 -14.02
N TYR A 31 -8.50 3.78 -14.86
CA TYR A 31 -8.23 4.03 -16.28
C TYR A 31 -9.52 4.23 -17.09
N ALA A 32 -10.58 3.48 -16.79
CA ALA A 32 -11.88 3.65 -17.43
C ALA A 32 -12.49 5.03 -17.16
N ARG A 33 -12.26 5.60 -15.97
CA ARG A 33 -12.81 6.92 -15.58
C ARG A 33 -11.99 8.10 -16.05
N ALA A 34 -10.65 8.03 -15.96
CA ALA A 34 -9.76 9.14 -16.32
C ALA A 34 -9.31 9.10 -17.79
N GLY A 35 -9.43 7.95 -18.45
CA GLY A 35 -8.86 7.72 -19.78
C GLY A 35 -7.37 7.34 -19.73
N PRO A 36 -6.85 6.67 -20.77
CA PRO A 36 -5.52 6.07 -20.74
C PRO A 36 -4.38 7.09 -20.61
N ILE A 37 -4.52 8.28 -21.20
CA ILE A 37 -3.46 9.29 -21.20
C ILE A 37 -3.32 9.93 -19.82
N TYR A 38 -4.42 10.39 -19.21
CA TYR A 38 -4.35 11.02 -17.89
C TYR A 38 -4.03 10.00 -16.79
N ALA A 39 -4.55 8.78 -16.90
CA ALA A 39 -4.25 7.72 -15.94
C ALA A 39 -2.78 7.29 -15.98
N THR A 40 -2.15 7.20 -17.17
CA THR A 40 -0.71 6.91 -17.29
C THR A 40 0.17 8.03 -16.73
N ILE A 41 -0.16 9.30 -17.03
CA ILE A 41 0.56 10.46 -16.47
C ILE A 41 0.47 10.46 -14.94
N ALA A 42 -0.74 10.27 -14.39
CA ALA A 42 -0.95 10.21 -12.94
C ALA A 42 -0.21 9.03 -12.30
N LEU A 43 -0.23 7.85 -12.94
CA LEU A 43 0.49 6.66 -12.47
C LEU A 43 1.99 6.91 -12.41
N LEU A 44 2.58 7.49 -13.46
CA LEU A 44 4.01 7.78 -13.51
C LEU A 44 4.39 8.81 -12.45
N LEU A 45 3.64 9.90 -12.32
CA LEU A 45 3.89 10.89 -11.28
C LEU A 45 3.82 10.27 -9.89
N MET A 46 2.80 9.47 -9.61
CA MET A 46 2.66 8.79 -8.32
C MET A 46 3.82 7.82 -8.07
N ALA A 47 4.27 7.09 -9.09
CA ALA A 47 5.44 6.21 -8.98
C ALA A 47 6.71 7.00 -8.65
N PHE A 48 6.98 8.11 -9.35
CA PHE A 48 8.15 8.96 -9.07
C PHE A 48 8.13 9.55 -7.66
N VAL A 49 6.98 10.08 -7.22
CA VAL A 49 6.83 10.67 -5.89
C VAL A 49 7.04 9.62 -4.80
N ASN A 50 6.48 8.41 -4.95
CA ASN A 50 6.68 7.34 -3.98
C ASN A 50 8.13 6.87 -3.92
N VAL A 51 8.78 6.66 -5.07
CA VAL A 51 10.20 6.27 -5.12
C VAL A 51 11.07 7.34 -4.46
N TYR A 52 10.85 8.62 -4.77
CA TYR A 52 11.58 9.72 -4.15
C TYR A 52 11.37 9.77 -2.63
N ALA A 53 10.11 9.63 -2.17
CA ALA A 53 9.80 9.60 -0.74
C ALA A 53 10.48 8.42 -0.03
N THR A 54 10.50 7.22 -0.63
CA THR A 54 11.21 6.06 -0.08
C THR A 54 12.71 6.32 0.02
N VAL A 55 13.33 6.88 -1.01
CA VAL A 55 14.77 7.23 -0.99
C VAL A 55 15.05 8.27 0.10
N ALA A 56 14.25 9.32 0.19
CA ALA A 56 14.40 10.34 1.23
C ALA A 56 14.26 9.73 2.63
N LEU A 57 13.29 8.85 2.83
CA LEU A 57 13.13 8.12 4.09
C LEU A 57 14.35 7.25 4.41
N SER A 58 14.86 6.50 3.44
CA SER A 58 16.06 5.68 3.63
C SER A 58 17.26 6.53 4.03
N LYS A 59 17.42 7.73 3.44
CA LYS A 59 18.47 8.68 3.85
C LYS A 59 18.28 9.13 5.30
N VAL A 60 17.05 9.45 5.71
CA VAL A 60 16.73 9.81 7.10
C VAL A 60 17.09 8.64 8.03
N MET A 61 16.66 7.41 7.73
CA MET A 61 16.95 6.24 8.56
C MET A 61 18.44 5.96 8.75
N LEU A 62 19.31 6.41 7.84
CA LEU A 62 20.77 6.28 7.99
C LEU A 62 21.38 7.26 9.00
N VAL A 63 20.78 8.44 9.21
CA VAL A 63 21.23 9.44 10.19
C VAL A 63 20.56 9.28 11.55
N THR A 64 19.46 8.54 11.63
CA THR A 64 18.70 8.38 12.86
C THR A 64 19.44 7.52 13.90
N PRO A 65 19.43 7.89 15.20
CA PRO A 65 20.03 7.06 16.25
C PRO A 65 19.31 5.71 16.39
N LYS A 66 20.03 4.69 16.89
CA LYS A 66 19.52 3.31 17.08
C LYS A 66 18.30 3.18 18.00
N SER A 67 17.94 4.24 18.73
CA SER A 67 16.73 4.29 19.54
C SER A 67 15.45 4.31 18.67
N VAL A 68 15.54 4.83 17.44
CA VAL A 68 14.40 5.02 16.56
C VAL A 68 14.22 3.80 15.69
N LYS A 69 13.22 2.97 16.03
CA LYS A 69 12.97 1.69 15.36
C LYS A 69 11.71 1.68 14.50
N THR A 70 10.73 2.52 14.82
CA THR A 70 9.42 2.51 14.15
C THR A 70 9.26 3.75 13.27
N PHE A 71 8.43 3.62 12.23
CA PHE A 71 8.14 4.72 11.30
C PHE A 71 7.56 5.96 12.01
N SER A 72 6.69 5.74 13.01
CA SER A 72 6.15 6.81 13.85
C SER A 72 7.24 7.50 14.68
N ASP A 73 8.23 6.75 15.17
CA ASP A 73 9.35 7.32 15.92
C ASP A 73 10.29 8.13 15.02
N VAL A 74 10.47 7.72 13.74
CA VAL A 74 11.17 8.52 12.73
C VAL A 74 10.42 9.84 12.49
N GLY A 75 9.10 9.81 12.37
CA GLY A 75 8.27 11.03 12.30
C GLY A 75 8.40 11.92 13.53
N GLY A 76 8.50 11.30 14.71
CA GLY A 76 8.75 11.98 15.98
C GLY A 76 10.12 12.65 16.05
N TRP A 77 11.14 12.02 15.47
CA TRP A 77 12.50 12.56 15.43
C TRP A 77 12.64 13.74 14.46
N VAL A 78 11.98 13.69 13.30
CA VAL A 78 12.08 14.76 12.28
C VAL A 78 11.18 15.97 12.62
N PHE A 79 9.95 15.72 13.05
CA PHE A 79 8.92 16.78 13.21
C PHE A 79 8.42 16.94 14.66
N GLY A 80 9.07 16.28 15.63
CA GLY A 80 8.66 16.30 17.03
C GLY A 80 7.35 15.53 17.28
N THR A 81 6.72 15.80 18.42
CA THR A 81 5.51 15.10 18.89
C THR A 81 4.37 15.09 17.86
N THR A 82 4.16 16.21 17.15
CA THR A 82 3.12 16.31 16.12
C THR A 82 3.37 15.36 14.96
N GLY A 83 4.63 15.22 14.52
CA GLY A 83 5.01 14.26 13.48
C GLY A 83 4.77 12.81 13.90
N ARG A 84 5.01 12.49 15.18
CA ARG A 84 4.79 11.15 15.72
C ARG A 84 3.33 10.73 15.62
N TYR A 85 2.42 11.62 16.01
CA TYR A 85 0.97 11.36 15.91
C TYR A 85 0.47 11.34 14.47
N ALA A 86 0.93 12.26 13.60
CA ALA A 86 0.53 12.28 12.20
C ALA A 86 0.90 10.97 11.46
N VAL A 87 2.11 10.46 11.69
CA VAL A 87 2.57 9.20 11.12
C VAL A 87 1.83 8.00 11.73
N MET A 88 1.56 8.03 13.04
CA MET A 88 0.81 6.95 13.70
C MET A 88 -0.62 6.85 13.17
N ILE A 89 -1.33 7.97 13.04
CA ILE A 89 -2.71 8.01 12.56
C ILE A 89 -2.79 7.57 11.10
N SER A 90 -1.88 8.04 10.24
CA SER A 90 -1.84 7.62 8.83
C SER A 90 -1.54 6.13 8.69
N GLN A 91 -0.63 5.57 9.50
CA GLN A 91 -0.37 4.14 9.51
C GLN A 91 -1.56 3.32 10.02
N LEU A 92 -2.24 3.77 11.07
CA LEU A 92 -3.45 3.12 11.56
C LEU A 92 -4.54 3.09 10.47
N LEU A 93 -4.73 4.22 9.80
CA LEU A 93 -5.71 4.38 8.74
C LEU A 93 -5.42 3.44 7.56
N VAL A 94 -4.16 3.34 7.11
CA VAL A 94 -3.81 2.43 6.01
C VAL A 94 -3.99 0.96 6.40
N CYS A 95 -3.68 0.59 7.64
CA CYS A 95 -3.87 -0.78 8.13
C CYS A 95 -5.34 -1.17 8.23
N LEU A 96 -6.25 -0.23 8.49
CA LEU A 96 -7.69 -0.47 8.52
C LEU A 96 -8.31 -0.49 7.12
N LEU A 97 -7.94 0.47 6.26
CA LEU A 97 -8.50 0.60 4.92
C LEU A 97 -8.04 -0.48 3.96
N MET A 98 -6.80 -0.98 4.11
CA MET A 98 -6.24 -2.01 3.24
C MET A 98 -7.10 -3.29 3.21
N PRO A 99 -7.40 -3.95 4.35
CA PRO A 99 -8.27 -5.13 4.33
C PRO A 99 -9.68 -4.80 3.83
N CYS A 100 -10.25 -3.65 4.22
CA CYS A 100 -11.57 -3.23 3.73
C CYS A 100 -11.61 -3.14 2.20
N ALA A 101 -10.61 -2.52 1.57
CA ALA A 101 -10.57 -2.39 0.13
C ALA A 101 -10.30 -3.74 -0.58
N PHE A 102 -9.55 -4.67 0.04
CA PHE A 102 -9.36 -6.02 -0.49
C PHE A 102 -10.68 -6.82 -0.46
N LEU A 103 -11.44 -6.71 0.63
CA LEU A 103 -12.75 -7.36 0.75
C LEU A 103 -13.76 -6.81 -0.27
N VAL A 104 -13.79 -5.49 -0.46
CA VAL A 104 -14.70 -4.86 -1.43
C VAL A 104 -14.30 -5.23 -2.86
N LEU A 105 -13.04 -5.06 -3.25
CA LEU A 105 -12.59 -5.37 -4.62
C LEU A 105 -12.65 -6.88 -4.90
N GLY A 106 -12.33 -7.71 -3.91
CA GLY A 106 -12.41 -9.17 -4.02
C GLY A 106 -13.84 -9.68 -4.19
N SER A 107 -14.80 -9.14 -3.43
CA SER A 107 -16.21 -9.50 -3.58
C SER A 107 -16.78 -9.10 -4.95
N MET A 108 -16.40 -7.93 -5.47
CA MET A 108 -16.77 -7.51 -6.82
C MET A 108 -16.18 -8.45 -7.90
N LEU A 109 -14.96 -8.93 -7.71
CA LEU A 109 -14.33 -9.87 -8.65
C LEU A 109 -15.05 -11.22 -8.66
N LEU A 110 -15.45 -11.73 -7.49
CA LEU A 110 -16.23 -12.97 -7.39
C LEU A 110 -17.63 -12.85 -7.99
N ASP A 111 -18.29 -11.69 -7.83
CA ASP A 111 -19.59 -11.39 -8.42
C ASP A 111 -19.53 -11.42 -9.96
N VAL A 112 -18.46 -10.88 -10.55
CA VAL A 112 -18.22 -10.93 -12.00
C VAL A 112 -17.84 -12.34 -12.48
N LEU A 113 -17.12 -13.12 -11.67
CA LEU A 113 -16.69 -14.47 -12.03
C LEU A 113 -17.85 -15.49 -11.99
N PHE A 114 -18.78 -15.32 -11.04
CA PHE A 114 -19.97 -16.16 -10.87
C PHE A 114 -21.26 -15.32 -10.91
N PRO A 115 -21.65 -14.84 -12.10
CA PRO A 115 -22.81 -13.97 -12.22
C PRO A 115 -24.10 -14.67 -11.75
N ASP A 116 -24.95 -13.93 -11.03
CA ASP A 116 -26.25 -14.35 -10.50
C ASP A 116 -26.25 -15.57 -9.55
N ALA A 117 -25.09 -16.04 -9.09
CA ALA A 117 -25.01 -17.16 -8.16
C ALA A 117 -25.41 -16.77 -6.73
N PHE A 118 -24.87 -15.66 -6.22
CA PHE A 118 -25.13 -15.14 -4.87
C PHE A 118 -25.04 -13.61 -4.84
N SER A 119 -25.65 -12.98 -3.83
CA SER A 119 -25.56 -11.52 -3.63
C SER A 119 -24.14 -11.08 -3.26
N GLN A 120 -23.74 -9.89 -3.69
CA GLN A 120 -22.47 -9.24 -3.32
C GLN A 120 -22.19 -9.23 -1.80
N ILE A 121 -23.23 -9.11 -0.96
CA ILE A 121 -23.10 -9.15 0.51
C ILE A 121 -22.62 -10.52 0.99
N PHE A 122 -23.11 -11.60 0.37
CA PHE A 122 -22.66 -12.95 0.68
C PHE A 122 -21.18 -13.13 0.32
N TRP A 123 -20.76 -12.69 -0.86
CA TRP A 123 -19.35 -12.75 -1.28
C TRP A 123 -18.42 -11.94 -0.38
N MET A 124 -18.87 -10.78 0.11
CA MET A 124 -18.12 -9.98 1.06
C MET A 124 -17.93 -10.70 2.40
N ILE A 125 -18.98 -11.32 2.95
CA ILE A 125 -18.91 -12.10 4.19
C ILE A 125 -18.02 -13.34 3.99
N PHE A 126 -18.16 -14.03 2.87
CA PHE A 126 -17.37 -15.22 2.53
C PHE A 126 -15.87 -14.91 2.47
N MET A 127 -15.49 -13.81 1.81
CA MET A 127 -14.11 -13.33 1.75
C MET A 127 -13.58 -12.81 3.09
N ALA A 128 -14.46 -12.37 4.00
CA ALA A 128 -14.04 -11.91 5.34
C ALA A 128 -13.76 -13.06 6.31
N VAL A 129 -14.40 -14.22 6.09
CA VAL A 129 -14.26 -15.42 6.93
C VAL A 129 -13.12 -16.33 6.45
N THR A 130 -12.78 -16.29 5.16
CA THR A 130 -11.72 -17.10 4.54
C THR A 130 -10.38 -16.39 4.61
#